data_AF-A0A0S4JRC4-F1
#
_entry.id   AF-A0A0S4JRC4-F1
#
_cell.length_a   1.000
_cell.length_b   1.000
_cell.length_c   1.000
_cell.angle_alpha   90.00
_cell.angle_beta   90.00
_cell.angle_gamma   90.00
#
_symmetry.space_group_name_H-M   'P 1'
#
loop_
_entity.id
_entity.type
_entity.pdbx_description
1 polymer ?
#
loop_
_entity_poly.entity_id
_entity_poly.type
_entity_poly.pdbx_seq_one_letter_code
_entity_poly.pdbx_strand_id
1 'polypeptide(L)'
;MQMGYPIFPGESEKEQLLCIMEILGVPPPRMVDRSPRKKDFFETNGSPKIFANSRNRIRKPATKDIMKTLRTEDSSFVDFVLSFLQWEPA
;
A
#
# COMPACT_ATOMS: atom_id res chain seq x y z
N MET A 1 24.11 1.91 -1.93
CA MET A 1 23.24 1.12 -1.03
C MET A 1 21.92 1.87 -0.91
N GLN A 2 21.01 1.61 -1.84
CA GLN A 2 19.73 2.29 -1.96
C GLN A 2 18.73 1.40 -1.21
N MET A 3 18.14 1.91 -0.12
CA MET A 3 17.16 1.25 0.78
C MET A 3 17.74 0.32 1.87
N GLY A 4 18.23 0.90 2.96
CA GLY A 4 18.37 0.19 4.24
C GLY A 4 17.05 -0.07 4.98
N TYR A 5 15.90 0.11 4.32
CA TYR A 5 14.57 -0.03 4.92
C TYR A 5 13.55 -0.59 3.91
N PRO A 6 12.63 -1.49 4.31
CA PRO A 6 11.61 -2.02 3.42
C PRO A 6 10.69 -0.93 2.83
N ILE A 7 10.27 -1.09 1.57
CA ILE A 7 9.30 -0.19 0.91
C ILE A 7 7.96 -0.21 1.66
N PHE A 8 7.54 -1.41 2.10
CA PHE A 8 6.32 -1.64 2.86
C PHE A 8 6.65 -2.31 4.21
N PRO A 9 6.92 -1.53 5.26
CA PRO A 9 7.29 -2.04 6.58
C PRO A 9 6.04 -2.30 7.45
N GLY A 10 5.19 -3.25 7.06
CA GLY A 10 4.01 -3.64 7.84
C GLY A 10 4.34 -4.62 8.96
N GLU A 11 3.73 -4.43 10.12
CA GLU A 11 3.93 -5.27 11.32
C GLU A 11 2.91 -6.43 11.42
N SER A 12 1.85 -6.37 10.62
CA SER A 12 0.79 -7.37 10.51
C SER A 12 0.21 -7.34 9.09
N GLU A 13 -0.63 -8.32 8.72
CA GLU A 13 -1.30 -8.32 7.40
C GLU A 13 -2.10 -7.03 7.14
N LYS A 14 -2.78 -6.51 8.17
CA LYS A 14 -3.56 -5.27 8.10
C LYS A 14 -2.66 -4.05 7.87
N GLU A 15 -1.59 -3.96 8.65
CA GLU A 15 -0.58 -2.91 8.49
C GLU A 15 0.14 -3.01 7.14
N GLN A 16 0.41 -4.22 6.66
CA GLN A 16 1.05 -4.44 5.37
C GLN A 16 0.18 -3.94 4.24
N LEU A 17 -1.12 -4.27 4.23
CA LEU A 17 -2.06 -3.76 3.24
C LEU A 17 -2.17 -2.23 3.32
N LEU A 18 -2.21 -1.66 4.52
CA LEU A 18 -2.20 -0.21 4.71
C LEU A 18 -0.90 0.44 4.18
N CYS A 19 0.26 -0.18 4.38
CA CYS A 19 1.53 0.29 3.80
C CYS A 19 1.48 0.32 2.27
N ILE A 20 0.92 -0.72 1.65
CA ILE A 20 0.76 -0.79 0.20
C ILE A 20 -0.19 0.30 -0.29
N MET A 21 -1.37 0.42 0.34
CA MET A 21 -2.37 1.42 -0.03
C MET A 21 -1.86 2.85 0.20
N GLU A 22 -0.99 3.09 1.18
CA GLU A 22 -0.38 4.41 1.44
C GLU A 22 0.31 4.98 0.19
N ILE A 23 0.87 4.10 -0.66
CA ILE A 23 1.57 4.44 -1.90
C ILE A 23 0.66 4.23 -3.13
N LEU A 24 0.06 3.05 -3.27
CA LEU A 24 -0.68 2.67 -4.49
C LEU A 24 -2.15 3.12 -4.51
N GLY A 25 -2.63 3.74 -3.44
CA GLY A 25 -4.06 3.98 -3.25
C GLY A 25 -4.85 2.70 -2.95
N VAL A 26 -6.17 2.79 -2.99
CA VAL A 26 -7.03 1.63 -2.70
C VAL A 26 -7.05 0.64 -3.88
N PRO A 27 -7.15 -0.67 -3.62
CA PRO A 27 -7.33 -1.65 -4.68
C PRO A 27 -8.66 -1.43 -5.44
N PRO A 28 -8.73 -1.84 -6.71
CA PRO A 28 -9.95 -1.77 -7.51
C PRO A 28 -11.14 -2.48 -6.81
N PRO A 29 -12.36 -1.90 -6.86
CA PRO A 29 -13.52 -2.48 -6.17
C PRO A 29 -13.78 -3.95 -6.53
N ARG A 30 -13.59 -4.32 -7.80
CA ARG A 30 -13.76 -5.71 -8.27
C ARG A 30 -12.86 -6.72 -7.55
N MET A 31 -11.65 -6.31 -7.15
CA MET A 31 -10.74 -7.16 -6.40
C MET A 31 -11.18 -7.29 -4.94
N VAL A 32 -11.58 -6.17 -4.32
CA VAL A 32 -12.10 -6.15 -2.96
C VAL A 32 -13.33 -7.04 -2.87
N ASP A 33 -14.24 -6.93 -3.83
CA ASP A 33 -15.51 -7.67 -3.81
C ASP A 33 -15.36 -9.18 -3.91
N ARG A 34 -14.37 -9.64 -4.68
CA ARG A 34 -14.02 -11.05 -4.85
C ARG A 34 -13.17 -11.61 -3.71
N SER A 35 -12.66 -10.76 -2.82
CA SER A 35 -11.79 -11.21 -1.72
C SER A 35 -12.58 -11.88 -0.60
N PRO A 36 -12.25 -13.13 -0.20
CA PRO A 36 -12.97 -13.85 0.85
C PRO A 36 -12.81 -13.20 2.23
N ARG A 37 -11.71 -12.46 2.44
CA ARG A 37 -11.39 -11.79 3.70
C ARG A 37 -11.67 -10.29 3.68
N LYS A 38 -12.45 -9.78 2.72
CA LYS A 38 -12.69 -8.34 2.56
C LYS A 38 -13.17 -7.64 3.84
N LYS A 39 -13.99 -8.34 4.65
CA LYS A 39 -14.50 -7.82 5.94
C LYS A 39 -13.41 -7.54 6.97
N ASP A 40 -12.24 -8.17 6.87
CA ASP A 40 -11.11 -7.95 7.79
C ASP A 40 -10.41 -6.61 7.51
N PHE A 41 -10.47 -6.14 6.26
CA PHE A 41 -9.65 -5.04 5.74
C PHE A 41 -10.47 -3.84 5.24
N PHE A 42 -11.73 -4.03 4.89
CA PHE A 42 -12.61 -3.03 4.30
C PHE A 42 -13.95 -2.96 5.04
N GLU A 43 -14.51 -1.77 5.08
CA GLU A 43 -15.88 -1.51 5.52
C GLU A 43 -16.90 -1.92 4.46
N THR A 44 -18.17 -2.02 4.84
CA THR A 44 -19.26 -2.42 3.94
C THR A 44 -19.43 -1.50 2.73
N ASN A 45 -19.03 -0.23 2.87
CA ASN A 45 -19.03 0.76 1.77
C ASN A 45 -17.78 0.69 0.88
N GLY A 46 -16.91 -0.31 1.08
CA GLY A 46 -15.67 -0.50 0.33
C GLY A 46 -14.50 0.36 0.79
N SER A 47 -14.67 1.23 1.79
CA SER A 47 -13.56 2.03 2.32
C SER A 47 -12.59 1.17 3.15
N PRO A 48 -11.28 1.44 3.12
CA PRO A 48 -10.33 0.69 3.94
C PRO A 48 -10.54 0.92 5.43
N LYS A 49 -10.43 -0.17 6.21
CA LYS A 49 -10.33 -0.08 7.66
C LYS A 49 -8.95 0.44 8.04
N ILE A 50 -8.94 1.51 8.83
CA ILE A 50 -7.72 2.16 9.27
C ILE A 50 -7.33 1.63 10.64
N PHE A 51 -6.07 1.20 10.76
CA PHE A 51 -5.46 0.72 11.99
C PHE A 51 -4.26 1.60 12.33
N ALA A 52 -3.93 1.66 13.63
CA ALA A 52 -2.67 2.21 14.08
C ALA A 52 -1.69 1.06 14.34
N ASN A 53 -0.43 1.25 14.00
CA ASN A 53 0.61 0.26 14.30
C ASN A 53 1.03 0.29 15.78
N SER A 54 2.01 -0.55 16.17
CA SER A 54 2.54 -0.57 17.55
C SER A 54 3.12 0.77 18.05
N ARG A 55 3.36 1.72 17.14
CA ARG A 55 3.88 3.07 17.41
C ARG A 55 2.82 4.15 17.25
N ASN A 56 1.53 3.80 17.24
CA ASN A 56 0.40 4.71 17.02
C ASN A 56 0.42 5.46 15.67
N ARG A 57 1.21 5.00 14.69
CA ARG A 57 1.20 5.57 13.34
C ARG A 57 -0.04 5.10 12.60
N ILE A 58 -0.79 6.05 12.05
CA ILE A 58 -1.93 5.82 11.18
C ILE A 58 -1.50 6.04 9.72
N ARG A 59 -1.82 5.11 8.83
CA ARG A 59 -1.55 5.21 7.39
C ARG A 59 -2.84 5.42 6.64
N LYS A 60 -2.83 6.32 5.65
CA LYS A 60 -3.98 6.62 4.81
C LYS A 60 -3.64 6.34 3.34
N PRO A 61 -4.59 5.79 2.55
CA PRO A 61 -4.34 5.50 1.15
C PRO A 61 -3.89 6.74 0.35
N ALA A 62 -2.99 6.53 -0.62
CA ALA A 62 -2.51 7.54 -1.57
C ALA A 62 -1.94 8.82 -0.93
N THR A 63 -1.35 8.72 0.26
CA THR A 63 -0.75 9.88 0.96
C THR A 63 0.76 9.92 0.88
N LYS A 64 1.41 8.83 0.47
CA LYS A 64 2.87 8.71 0.45
C LYS A 64 3.41 8.65 -0.97
N ASP A 65 4.32 9.56 -1.26
CA ASP A 65 5.02 9.66 -2.53
C ASP A 65 6.06 8.54 -2.68
N ILE A 66 6.00 7.82 -3.81
CA ILE A 66 6.91 6.73 -4.14
C ILE A 66 8.34 7.23 -4.36
N MET A 67 8.55 8.40 -4.97
CA MET A 67 9.88 8.97 -5.20
C MET A 67 10.59 9.26 -3.88
N LYS A 68 9.84 9.84 -2.92
CA LYS A 68 10.33 10.07 -1.55
C LYS A 68 10.60 8.76 -0.81
N THR A 69 9.80 7.72 -1.09
CA THR A 69 10.00 6.39 -0.49
C THR A 69 11.26 5.72 -1.02
N LEU A 70 11.48 5.76 -2.32
CA LEU A 70 12.65 5.17 -3.01
C LEU A 70 13.91 6.05 -2.89
N ARG A 71 13.77 7.29 -2.42
CA ARG A 71 14.85 8.29 -2.29
C ARG A 71 15.58 8.49 -3.62
N THR A 72 14.79 8.73 -4.66
CA THR A 72 15.26 8.91 -6.02
C THR A 72 14.43 9.97 -6.73
N GLU A 73 15.04 10.66 -7.68
CA GLU A 73 14.38 11.58 -8.60
C GLU A 73 14.28 10.99 -10.02
N ASP A 74 14.81 9.78 -10.22
CA ASP A 74 14.75 9.06 -11.50
C ASP A 74 13.35 8.48 -11.73
N SER A 75 12.57 9.16 -12.57
CA SER A 75 11.22 8.73 -12.93
C SER A 75 11.19 7.40 -13.68
N SER A 76 12.21 7.09 -14.48
CA SER A 76 12.27 5.83 -15.24
C SER A 76 12.48 4.64 -14.31
N PHE A 77 13.32 4.81 -13.30
CA PHE A 77 13.48 3.80 -12.25
C PHE A 77 12.21 3.64 -11.41
N VAL A 78 11.52 4.74 -11.09
CA VAL A 78 10.25 4.69 -10.35
C VAL A 78 9.18 3.95 -11.15
N ASP A 79 9.02 4.25 -12.43
CA ASP A 79 8.07 3.58 -13.32
C ASP A 79 8.39 2.10 -13.45
N PHE A 80 9.68 1.75 -13.57
CA PHE A 80 10.13 0.36 -13.56
C PHE A 80 9.73 -0.35 -12.26
N VAL A 81 9.94 0.27 -11.09
CA VAL A 81 9.52 -0.31 -9.80
C VAL A 81 8.00 -0.44 -9.71
N LEU A 82 7.25 0.59 -10.11
CA LEU A 82 5.79 0.59 -10.10
C LEU A 82 5.20 -0.46 -11.05
N SER A 83 5.91 -0.84 -12.12
CA SER A 83 5.49 -1.93 -13.00
C SER A 83 5.36 -3.28 -12.28
N PHE A 84 6.14 -3.50 -11.22
CA PHE A 84 6.03 -4.68 -10.35
C PHE A 84 5.01 -4.53 -9.22
N LEU A 85 4.59 -3.30 -8.93
CA LEU A 85 3.73 -2.95 -7.80
C LEU A 85 2.34 -2.54 -8.29
N GLN A 86 1.65 -3.47 -8.95
CA GLN A 86 0.29 -3.30 -9.45
C GLN A 86 -0.70 -4.13 -8.64
N TRP A 87 -1.91 -3.59 -8.43
CA TRP A 87 -2.98 -4.34 -7.78
C TRP A 87 -3.44 -5.52 -8.63
N GLU A 88 -3.64 -5.27 -9.92
CA GLU A 88 -4.15 -6.26 -10.85
C GLU A 88 -2.97 -6.97 -11.50
N PRO A 89 -2.84 -8.30 -11.33
CA PRO A 89 -1.83 -9.04 -12.07
C PRO A 89 -2.16 -9.00 -13.57
N ALA A 90 -1.13 -8.92 -14.40
CA ALA A 90 -1.23 -9.05 -15.85
C ALA A 90 -1.67 -10.46 -16.27
#